data_AF-A0A924XLV7-F1
#
_entry.id   AF-A0A924XLV7-F1
#
_cell.length_a   1.000
_cell.length_b   1.000
_cell.length_c   1.000
_cell.angle_alpha   90.00
_cell.angle_beta   90.00
_cell.angle_gamma   90.00
#
_symmetry.space_group_name_H-M   'P 1'
#
loop_
_entity.id
_entity.type
_entity.pdbx_description
1 polymer ?
#
loop_
_entity_poly.entity_id
_entity_poly.type
_entity_poly.pdbx_seq_one_letter_code
_entity_poly.pdbx_strand_id
1 'polypeptide(L)'
;FEDDKEDADLLEPRAKVVKDLFMRVARAVRQLAGENAELPELPNHSPEQLSFFVAAAIDFDIKLKYEMLESRSTSERLKRLHDLLTNAVQAVEERAGITKVASTNGHSKKKIDFE
;
A
#
# COMPACT_ATOMS: atom_id res chain seq x y z
N PHE A 1 -14.64 15.14 -11.55
CA PHE A 1 -14.66 15.58 -10.15
C PHE A 1 -13.58 16.64 -10.04
N GLU A 2 -13.88 17.77 -9.41
CA GLU A 2 -12.91 18.81 -9.12
C GLU A 2 -12.98 19.01 -7.61
N ASP A 3 -11.84 18.85 -6.95
CA ASP A 3 -11.72 19.06 -5.52
C ASP A 3 -11.73 20.56 -5.19
N ASP A 4 -12.04 20.87 -3.93
CA ASP A 4 -11.93 22.22 -3.43
C ASP A 4 -10.47 22.70 -3.52
N LYS A 5 -10.26 23.99 -3.81
CA LYS A 5 -8.90 24.56 -3.84
C LYS A 5 -8.29 24.54 -2.45
N GLU A 6 -7.28 23.70 -2.27
CA GLU A 6 -6.51 23.56 -1.05
C GLU A 6 -5.05 24.01 -1.27
N ASP A 7 -4.36 24.32 -0.17
CA ASP A 7 -2.96 24.79 -0.22
C ASP A 7 -2.02 23.63 -0.59
N ALA A 8 -1.39 23.75 -1.75
CA ALA A 8 -0.44 22.76 -2.27
C ALA A 8 0.72 22.51 -1.30
N ASP A 9 1.22 23.55 -0.61
CA ASP A 9 2.35 23.43 0.32
C ASP A 9 1.99 22.57 1.55
N LEU A 10 0.70 22.49 1.89
CA LEU A 10 0.19 21.61 2.95
C LEU A 10 -0.12 20.19 2.46
N LEU A 11 -0.48 20.05 1.18
CA LEU A 11 -0.85 18.77 0.57
C LEU A 11 0.35 17.94 0.14
N GLU A 12 1.38 18.56 -0.42
CA GLU A 12 2.57 17.88 -0.95
C GLU A 12 3.27 16.99 0.09
N PRO A 13 3.52 17.45 1.34
CA PRO A 13 4.10 16.60 2.36
C PRO A 13 3.23 15.38 2.68
N ARG A 14 1.90 15.56 2.73
CA ARG A 14 0.96 14.47 3.01
C ARG A 14 0.89 13.46 1.87
N ALA A 15 0.87 13.95 0.64
CA ALA A 15 0.92 13.13 -0.57
C ALA A 15 2.21 12.29 -0.59
N LYS A 16 3.35 12.88 -0.25
CA LYS A 16 4.61 12.15 -0.13
C LYS A 16 4.55 11.01 0.89
N VAL A 17 4.00 11.26 2.09
CA VAL A 17 3.85 10.20 3.10
C VAL A 17 2.96 9.07 2.61
N VAL A 18 1.82 9.38 1.98
CA VAL A 18 0.91 8.39 1.40
C VAL A 18 1.60 7.57 0.30
N LYS A 19 2.37 8.23 -0.58
CA LYS A 19 3.18 7.58 -1.62
C LYS A 19 4.15 6.57 -1.01
N ASP A 20 4.89 6.98 0.01
CA ASP A 20 5.90 6.13 0.67
C ASP A 20 5.25 4.91 1.35
N LEU A 21 4.11 5.11 2.04
CA LEU A 21 3.36 4.02 2.64
C LEU A 21 2.83 3.03 1.60
N PHE A 22 2.24 3.52 0.51
CA PHE A 22 1.75 2.67 -0.57
C PHE A 22 2.87 1.83 -1.20
N MET A 23 4.03 2.43 -1.48
CA MET A 23 5.19 1.70 -1.99
C MET A 23 5.71 0.66 -1.00
N ARG A 24 5.62 0.93 0.30
CA ARG A 24 5.99 -0.03 1.36
C ARG A 24 5.04 -1.22 1.37
N VAL A 25 3.73 -1.00 1.26
CA VAL A 25 2.73 -2.09 1.09
C VAL A 25 3.05 -2.91 -0.15
N ALA A 26 3.23 -2.25 -1.31
CA ALA A 26 3.49 -2.94 -2.57
C ALA A 26 4.75 -3.83 -2.50
N ARG A 27 5.82 -3.36 -1.86
CA ARG A 27 7.04 -4.15 -1.62
C ARG A 27 6.78 -5.36 -0.72
N ALA A 28 6.04 -5.18 0.37
CA ALA A 28 5.73 -6.27 1.29
C ALA A 28 4.82 -7.33 0.63
N VAL A 29 3.84 -6.91 -0.17
CA VAL A 29 3.00 -7.81 -0.99
C VAL A 29 3.84 -8.55 -2.03
N ARG A 30 4.75 -7.86 -2.74
CA ARG A 30 5.69 -8.50 -3.68
C ARG A 30 6.55 -9.56 -2.99
N GLN A 31 7.04 -9.28 -1.79
CA GLN A 31 7.81 -10.26 -1.02
C GLN A 31 7.00 -11.52 -0.68
N LEU A 32 5.70 -11.38 -0.43
CA LEU A 32 4.79 -12.50 -0.19
C LEU A 32 4.42 -13.26 -1.47
N ALA A 33 4.21 -12.56 -2.58
CA ALA A 33 3.81 -13.12 -3.88
C ALA A 33 4.98 -13.73 -4.67
N GLY A 34 6.23 -13.41 -4.30
CA GLY A 34 7.46 -13.81 -4.99
C GLY A 34 8.02 -12.72 -5.91
N GLU A 35 9.32 -12.79 -6.23
CA GLU A 35 10.07 -11.71 -6.91
C GLU A 35 9.56 -11.33 -8.31
N ASN A 36 8.70 -12.17 -8.91
CA ASN A 36 8.09 -11.93 -10.23
C ASN A 36 6.89 -10.97 -10.20
N ALA A 37 6.38 -10.58 -9.04
CA ALA A 37 5.33 -9.56 -8.97
C ALA A 37 5.95 -8.18 -9.26
N GLU A 38 5.36 -7.45 -10.21
CA GLU A 38 5.79 -6.09 -10.56
C GLU A 38 5.31 -5.08 -9.51
N LEU A 39 6.15 -4.08 -9.23
CA LEU A 39 5.74 -2.96 -8.39
C LEU A 39 5.00 -1.94 -9.27
N PRO A 40 3.91 -1.33 -8.76
CA PRO A 40 3.24 -0.26 -9.47
C PRO A 40 4.20 0.91 -9.67
N GLU A 41 4.31 1.39 -10.91
CA GLU A 41 4.98 2.64 -11.20
C GLU A 41 4.08 3.81 -10.76
N LEU A 42 4.63 4.72 -9.96
CA LEU A 42 3.93 5.93 -9.53
C LEU A 42 4.50 7.13 -10.28
N PRO A 43 3.78 7.68 -11.26
CA PRO A 43 4.21 8.90 -11.92
C PRO A 43 4.23 10.07 -10.91
N ASN A 44 4.85 11.18 -11.30
CA ASN A 44 4.79 12.41 -10.51
C ASN A 44 3.39 13.02 -10.64
N HIS A 45 2.46 12.51 -9.83
CA HIS A 45 1.07 12.96 -9.74
C HIS A 45 0.95 14.15 -8.80
N SER A 46 -0.03 15.03 -9.06
CA SER A 46 -0.49 15.98 -8.05
C SER A 46 -1.04 15.25 -6.81
N PRO A 47 -1.12 15.89 -5.63
CA PRO A 47 -1.70 15.29 -4.43
C PRO A 47 -3.10 14.70 -4.66
N GLU A 48 -3.93 15.39 -5.45
CA GLU A 48 -5.25 14.94 -5.85
C GLU A 48 -5.18 13.64 -6.69
N GLN A 49 -4.41 13.67 -7.78
CA GLN A 49 -4.25 12.51 -8.67
C GLN A 49 -3.66 11.29 -7.96
N LEU A 50 -2.70 11.52 -7.06
CA LEU A 50 -2.12 10.45 -6.25
C LEU A 50 -3.19 9.83 -5.35
N SER A 51 -4.03 10.64 -4.70
CA SER A 51 -5.06 10.13 -3.81
C SER A 51 -6.07 9.22 -4.54
N PHE A 52 -6.50 9.58 -5.75
CA PHE A 52 -7.38 8.74 -6.56
C PHE A 52 -6.68 7.49 -7.09
N PHE A 53 -5.43 7.61 -7.54
CA PHE A 53 -4.65 6.47 -8.01
C PHE A 53 -4.51 5.41 -6.91
N VAL A 54 -4.09 5.83 -5.71
CA VAL A 54 -3.91 4.94 -4.56
C VAL A 54 -5.25 4.30 -4.15
N ALA A 55 -6.34 5.07 -4.13
CA ALA A 55 -7.67 4.55 -3.81
C ALA A 55 -8.16 3.50 -4.83
N ALA A 56 -7.82 3.66 -6.11
CA ALA A 56 -8.16 2.70 -7.16
C ALA A 56 -7.30 1.44 -7.11
N ALA A 57 -6.02 1.57 -6.74
CA ALA A 57 -5.06 0.47 -6.71
C ALA A 57 -5.28 -0.51 -5.53
N ILE A 58 -5.87 -0.04 -4.43
CA ILE A 58 -6.10 -0.86 -3.25
C ILE A 58 -7.52 -1.42 -3.26
N ASP A 59 -7.65 -2.73 -3.01
CA ASP A 59 -8.94 -3.36 -2.93
C ASP A 59 -9.58 -3.22 -1.55
N PHE A 60 -10.25 -2.09 -1.35
CA PHE A 60 -11.06 -1.78 -0.15
C PHE A 60 -12.53 -2.18 -0.30
N ASP A 61 -13.26 -2.16 0.83
CA ASP A 61 -14.72 -2.19 0.85
C ASP A 61 -15.27 -1.14 -0.13
N ILE A 62 -16.19 -1.57 -0.98
CA ILE A 62 -16.79 -0.74 -2.01
C ILE A 62 -17.47 0.51 -1.45
N LYS A 63 -18.03 0.46 -0.22
CA LYS A 63 -18.58 1.63 0.47
C LYS A 63 -17.51 2.69 0.73
N LEU A 64 -16.34 2.26 1.19
CA LEU A 64 -15.22 3.15 1.47
C LEU A 64 -14.67 3.79 0.18
N LYS A 65 -14.64 3.02 -0.92
CA LYS A 65 -14.27 3.56 -2.25
C LYS A 65 -15.26 4.64 -2.70
N TYR A 66 -16.56 4.43 -2.52
CA TYR A 66 -17.57 5.43 -2.85
C TYR A 66 -17.44 6.69 -1.97
N GLU A 67 -17.25 6.54 -0.66
CA GLU A 67 -17.03 7.70 0.23
C GLU A 67 -15.80 8.53 -0.17
N MET A 68 -14.72 7.88 -0.60
CA MET A 68 -13.52 8.57 -1.08
C MET A 68 -13.76 9.30 -2.42
N LEU A 69 -14.58 8.72 -3.31
CA LEU A 69 -14.95 9.34 -4.58
C LEU A 69 -15.91 10.52 -4.41
N GLU A 70 -16.76 10.48 -3.38
CA GLU A 70 -17.70 11.57 -3.05
C GLU A 70 -17.03 12.74 -2.34
N SER A 71 -15.92 12.49 -1.62
CA SER A 71 -15.15 13.55 -0.96
C SER A 71 -14.53 14.50 -1.99
N ARG A 72 -14.69 15.81 -1.75
CA ARG A 72 -14.07 16.90 -2.51
C ARG A 72 -12.83 17.48 -1.83
N SER A 73 -12.41 16.91 -0.70
CA SER A 73 -11.21 17.34 0.01
C SER A 73 -10.07 16.36 -0.24
N THR A 74 -9.04 16.82 -0.94
CA THR A 74 -7.79 16.08 -1.15
C THR A 74 -7.12 15.81 0.19
N SER A 75 -7.10 16.78 1.12
CA SER A 75 -6.46 16.58 2.42
C SER A 75 -7.17 15.52 3.27
N GLU A 76 -8.50 15.47 3.24
CA GLU A 76 -9.28 14.45 3.92
C GLU A 76 -9.03 13.08 3.30
N ARG A 77 -9.06 12.99 1.97
CA ARG A 77 -8.81 11.75 1.24
C ARG A 77 -7.39 11.22 1.52
N LEU A 78 -6.37 12.08 1.49
CA LEU A 78 -5.00 11.71 1.84
C LEU A 78 -4.85 11.25 3.29
N LYS A 79 -5.55 11.89 4.24
CA LYS A 79 -5.54 11.48 5.64
C LYS A 79 -6.15 10.09 5.82
N ARG A 80 -7.32 9.84 5.21
CA ARG A 80 -7.97 8.52 5.26
C ARG A 80 -7.08 7.43 4.64
N LEU A 81 -6.46 7.72 3.50
CA LEU A 81 -5.52 6.80 2.84
C LEU A 81 -4.30 6.51 3.72
N HIS A 82 -3.73 7.53 4.36
CA HIS A 82 -2.63 7.36 5.31
C HIS A 82 -3.00 6.38 6.43
N ASP A 83 -4.16 6.56 7.07
CA ASP A 83 -4.58 5.73 8.21
C ASP A 83 -4.80 4.27 7.78
N LEU A 84 -5.45 4.06 6.63
CA LEU A 84 -5.68 2.73 6.07
C LEU A 84 -4.38 2.03 5.68
N LEU A 85 -3.49 2.75 4.97
CA LEU A 85 -2.21 2.21 4.53
C LEU A 85 -1.30 1.88 5.71
N THR A 86 -1.30 2.68 6.77
CA THR A 86 -0.52 2.41 7.98
C THR A 86 -0.92 1.08 8.60
N ASN A 87 -2.23 0.83 8.73
CA ASN A 87 -2.75 -0.44 9.24
C ASN A 87 -2.43 -1.61 8.28
N ALA A 88 -2.53 -1.39 6.97
CA ALA A 88 -2.22 -2.40 5.97
C ALA A 88 -0.73 -2.80 5.97
N VAL A 89 0.19 -1.83 6.07
CA VAL A 89 1.63 -2.09 6.17
C VAL A 89 1.93 -3.01 7.34
N GLN A 90 1.42 -2.70 8.54
CA GLN A 90 1.65 -3.51 9.74
C GLN A 90 1.19 -4.96 9.53
N ALA A 91 -0.04 -5.15 9.06
CA ALA A 91 -0.61 -6.48 8.84
C ALA A 91 0.14 -7.29 7.77
N VAL A 92 0.59 -6.64 6.69
CA VAL A 92 1.32 -7.33 5.60
C VAL A 92 2.75 -7.65 6.01
N GLU A 93 3.43 -6.75 6.73
CA GLU A 93 4.80 -6.99 7.21
C GLU A 93 4.87 -8.11 8.24
N GLU A 94 3.91 -8.19 9.16
CA GLU A 94 3.79 -9.30 10.11
C GLU A 94 3.67 -10.65 9.38
N ARG A 95 2.81 -10.72 8.36
CA ARG A 95 2.62 -11.92 7.53
C ARG A 95 3.88 -12.24 6.71
N ALA A 96 4.53 -11.24 6.13
CA ALA A 96 5.77 -11.42 5.38
C ALA A 96 6.91 -11.96 6.26
N GLY A 97 7.01 -11.48 7.50
CA GLY A 97 7.94 -11.99 8.49
C GLY A 97 7.69 -13.48 8.80
N ILE A 98 6.43 -13.86 9.03
CA ILE A 98 6.04 -15.25 9.29
C ILE A 98 6.37 -16.15 8.08
N THR A 99 5.97 -15.75 6.87
CA THR A 99 6.23 -16.52 5.64
C THR A 99 7.72 -16.71 5.38
N LYS A 100 8.55 -15.69 5.65
CA LYS A 100 10.01 -15.78 5.52
C LYS A 100 10.62 -16.82 6.49
N VAL A 101 10.14 -16.89 7.72
CA VAL A 101 10.59 -17.89 8.71
C VAL A 101 10.07 -19.30 8.35
N ALA A 102 8.83 -19.39 7.88
CA ALA A 102 8.23 -20.66 7.47
C ALA A 102 8.91 -21.24 6.23
N SER A 103 9.27 -20.42 5.25
CA SER A 103 9.96 -20.88 4.03
C SER A 103 11.37 -21.41 4.33
N THR A 104 12.07 -20.86 5.33
CA THR A 104 13.37 -21.41 5.76
C THR A 104 13.26 -22.75 6.49
N ASN A 105 12.15 -23.00 7.20
CA ASN A 105 11.94 -24.25 7.94
C ASN A 105 11.53 -25.43 7.04
N GLY A 106 10.90 -25.17 5.89
CA GLY A 106 10.49 -26.21 4.92
C GLY A 106 11.59 -26.70 3.97
N HIS A 107 12.75 -26.06 3.92
CA HIS A 107 13.86 -26.39 3.00
C HIS A 107 14.84 -27.45 3.54
N SER A 108 14.55 -28.09 4.67
CA SER A 108 15.38 -29.20 5.19
C SER A 108 15.05 -30.52 4.48
N LYS A 109 15.25 -30.60 3.15
CA LYS A 109 15.45 -31.88 2.45
C LYS A 109 16.88 -32.36 2.72
N LYS A 110 17.21 -32.68 3.97
CA LYS A 110 18.33 -33.58 4.23
C LYS A 110 17.72 -34.98 4.26
N LYS A 111 17.98 -35.77 3.20
CA LYS A 111 17.73 -37.22 3.25
C LYS A 111 18.47 -37.72 4.48
N ILE A 112 17.73 -38.15 5.48
CA ILE A 112 18.28 -38.96 6.57
C ILE A 112 18.34 -40.36 5.97
N ASP A 113 19.50 -40.74 5.43
CA ASP A 113 19.81 -42.14 5.21
C ASP A 113 19.95 -42.75 6.61
N PHE A 114 19.02 -43.64 6.94
CA PHE A 114 19.18 -44.55 8.07
C PHE A 114 19.96 -45.75 7.53
N GLU A 115 21.23 -45.86 7.96
CA GLU A 115 22.03 -47.08 7.85
C GLU A 115 21.89 -47.90 9.15
#